data_AF-A0AAN4LCD6-F1
#
_entry.id   AF-A0AAN4LCD6-F1
#
_cell.length_a   1.000
_cell.length_b   1.000
_cell.length_c   1.000
_cell.angle_alpha   90.00
_cell.angle_beta   90.00
_cell.angle_gamma   90.00
#
_symmetry.space_group_name_H-M   'P 1'
#
loop_
_entity.id
_entity.type
_entity.pdbx_description
1 polymer ?
#
loop_
_entity_poly.entity_id
_entity_poly.type
_entity_poly.pdbx_seq_one_letter_code
_entity_poly.pdbx_strand_id
1 'polypeptide(L)'
;MRRHKHNRAPNKRHSGIKEAESELSFSNRATRLVIVLTVMGTILGVGLKVYFNIFVSFFSSSIYLELYIRQKHILILCIGSYITCIVLHLVLYVVAEFQSFNIIPTEYMKNQTKLKKSVKRYDEIFKSLIIYFVIAILIFVSYFLIEAIYFKNRIVIIASVIFVLVFVLAALVSFLISKRKSLDWIITLKKIPYKHVGFFLISLFIWFLVGAASMFQEGPVNVEIQNDLIVIESEMTVPRNVEISFLHRNNKKQMETIKTIKVIKEDFNVSFQETISDDNPGNDFFTKLSKLPPESRKSIQIKNSKYRYMYQTSITDYFKEGQNYIILSFSRDSFVGETNTKIVIPALLEKGEIKAQQNEFHVK
;
A
#
# COMPACT_ATOMS: atom_id res chain seq x y z
N MET A 1 26.11 65.47 59.07
CA MET A 1 26.73 65.82 57.77
C MET A 1 27.37 64.56 57.18
N ARG A 2 26.89 64.14 55.99
CA ARG A 2 27.37 63.11 55.03
C ARG A 2 28.08 61.83 55.56
N ARG A 3 27.32 60.74 55.67
CA ARG A 3 27.83 59.35 55.59
C ARG A 3 28.10 58.99 54.13
N HIS A 4 29.34 58.69 53.77
CA HIS A 4 29.70 58.12 52.48
C HIS A 4 29.15 56.69 52.36
N LYS A 5 28.13 56.48 51.52
CA LYS A 5 27.73 55.15 51.05
C LYS A 5 28.75 54.68 50.03
N HIS A 6 29.56 53.70 50.40
CA HIS A 6 30.33 52.90 49.45
C HIS A 6 29.35 52.02 48.65
N ASN A 7 29.01 52.44 47.42
CA ASN A 7 28.36 51.58 46.44
C ASN A 7 29.38 50.53 45.96
N ARG A 8 29.39 49.36 46.60
CA ARG A 8 29.96 48.16 45.97
C ARG A 8 28.98 47.70 44.89
N ALA A 9 29.38 47.88 43.64
CA ALA A 9 28.67 47.29 42.51
C ALA A 9 28.55 45.77 42.74
N PRO A 10 27.36 45.17 42.57
CA PRO A 10 27.23 43.72 42.62
C PRO A 10 28.05 43.13 41.47
N ASN A 11 28.96 42.24 41.82
CA ASN A 11 29.83 41.49 40.93
C ASN A 11 28.95 40.65 39.97
N LYS A 12 28.61 41.20 38.79
CA LYS A 12 27.95 40.51 37.68
C LYS A 12 28.92 39.53 36.99
N ARG A 13 29.46 38.56 37.73
CA ARG A 13 30.33 37.50 37.18
C ARG A 13 29.90 36.07 37.51
N HIS A 14 28.67 35.84 37.98
CA HIS A 14 28.15 34.48 38.17
C HIS A 14 26.80 34.15 37.53
N SER A 15 26.21 35.05 36.72
CA SER A 15 24.98 34.70 35.98
C SER A 15 25.21 33.98 34.65
N GLY A 16 26.45 33.92 34.16
CA GLY A 16 26.79 33.26 32.87
C GLY A 16 26.96 31.74 32.94
N ILE A 17 26.90 31.13 34.13
CA ILE A 17 27.09 29.68 34.31
C ILE A 17 25.73 28.95 34.35
N LYS A 18 24.63 29.65 34.64
CA LYS A 18 23.28 29.04 34.64
C LYS A 18 22.64 28.92 33.25
N GLU A 19 23.18 29.57 32.23
CA GLU A 19 22.70 29.41 30.84
C GLU A 19 23.37 28.24 30.09
N ALA A 20 24.35 27.57 30.70
CA ALA A 20 24.94 26.33 30.19
C ALA A 20 24.13 25.08 30.57
N GLU A 21 22.99 25.22 31.25
CA GLU A 21 22.12 24.10 31.67
C GLU A 21 21.22 23.54 30.55
N SER A 22 21.35 23.98 29.29
CA SER A 22 20.55 23.43 28.17
C SER A 22 21.33 22.59 27.16
N GLU A 23 22.60 22.27 27.39
CA GLU A 23 23.38 21.40 26.50
C GLU A 23 23.43 19.98 27.08
N LEU A 24 22.65 19.08 26.48
CA LEU A 24 22.60 17.67 26.87
C LEU A 24 24.01 17.04 26.82
N SER A 25 24.38 16.34 27.90
CA SER A 25 25.64 15.59 27.98
C SER A 25 25.77 14.57 26.83
N PHE A 26 27.01 14.24 26.47
CA PHE A 26 27.30 13.22 25.45
C PHE A 26 26.58 11.91 25.73
N SER A 27 26.55 11.46 26.99
CA SER A 27 25.83 10.26 27.43
C SER A 27 24.32 10.35 27.15
N ASN A 28 23.68 11.49 27.44
CA ASN A 28 22.26 11.68 27.16
C ASN A 28 21.96 11.68 25.65
N ARG A 29 22.86 12.26 24.84
CA ARG A 29 22.73 12.29 23.38
C ARG A 29 22.92 10.91 22.76
N ALA A 30 23.95 10.18 23.19
CA ALA A 30 24.18 8.80 22.77
C ALA A 30 22.99 7.91 23.13
N THR A 31 22.44 8.06 24.33
CA THR A 31 21.24 7.31 24.78
C THR A 31 20.03 7.60 23.89
N ARG A 32 19.76 8.87 23.58
CA ARG A 32 18.68 9.27 22.65
C ARG A 32 18.86 8.66 21.27
N LEU A 33 20.09 8.69 20.74
CA LEU A 33 20.40 8.11 19.44
C LEU A 33 20.15 6.59 19.44
N VAL A 34 20.63 5.87 20.46
CA VAL A 34 20.42 4.42 20.58
C VAL A 34 18.92 4.09 20.66
N ILE A 35 18.15 4.83 21.45
CA ILE A 35 16.69 4.65 21.54
C ILE A 35 16.03 4.86 20.17
N VAL A 36 16.35 5.96 19.48
CA VAL A 36 15.77 6.25 18.16
C VAL A 36 16.15 5.20 17.13
N LEU A 37 17.42 4.75 17.12
CA LEU A 37 17.88 3.67 16.23
C LEU A 37 17.17 2.35 16.54
N THR A 38 16.94 2.03 17.81
CA THR A 38 16.21 0.81 18.23
C THR A 38 14.76 0.85 17.75
N VAL A 39 14.07 1.98 17.95
CA VAL A 39 12.70 2.18 17.46
C VAL A 39 12.66 2.10 15.94
N MET A 40 13.57 2.76 15.25
CA MET A 40 13.67 2.74 13.79
C MET A 40 13.92 1.31 13.28
N GLY A 41 14.85 0.57 13.88
CA GLY A 41 15.13 -0.83 13.54
C GLY A 41 13.92 -1.75 13.75
N THR A 42 13.15 -1.53 14.83
CA THR A 42 11.93 -2.30 15.10
C THR A 42 10.84 -2.01 14.05
N ILE A 43 10.63 -0.73 13.72
CA ILE A 43 9.65 -0.31 12.71
C ILE A 43 10.05 -0.83 11.33
N LEU A 44 11.31 -0.70 10.91
CA LEU A 44 11.76 -1.10 9.58
C LEU A 44 11.91 -2.63 9.44
N GLY A 45 12.42 -3.31 10.47
CA GLY A 45 12.72 -4.74 10.40
C GLY A 45 11.49 -5.64 10.52
N VAL A 46 10.61 -5.35 11.47
CA VAL A 46 9.42 -6.19 11.75
C VAL A 46 8.15 -5.47 11.37
N GLY A 47 7.98 -4.22 11.81
CA GLY A 47 6.74 -3.46 11.63
C GLY A 47 6.33 -3.27 10.18
N LEU A 48 7.28 -2.89 9.32
CA LEU A 48 7.02 -2.58 7.92
C LEU A 48 6.68 -3.84 7.11
N LYS A 49 7.31 -4.98 7.42
CA LYS A 49 6.98 -6.27 6.80
C LYS A 49 5.57 -6.74 7.18
N VAL A 50 5.23 -6.68 8.46
CA VAL A 50 3.88 -7.05 8.94
C VAL A 50 2.83 -6.13 8.34
N TYR A 51 3.08 -4.81 8.36
CA TYR A 51 2.20 -3.83 7.75
C TYR A 51 2.01 -4.08 6.25
N PHE A 52 3.09 -4.33 5.49
CA PHE A 52 3.00 -4.56 4.05
C PHE A 52 2.19 -5.82 3.71
N ASN A 53 2.35 -6.90 4.47
CA ASN A 53 1.53 -8.10 4.30
C ASN A 53 0.04 -7.83 4.54
N ILE A 54 -0.29 -7.07 5.59
CA ILE A 54 -1.67 -6.66 5.89
C ILE A 54 -2.19 -5.74 4.78
N PHE A 55 -1.38 -4.79 4.34
CA PHE A 55 -1.69 -3.83 3.29
C PHE A 55 -2.04 -4.52 1.97
N VAL A 56 -1.16 -5.39 1.48
CA VAL A 56 -1.40 -6.18 0.26
C VAL A 56 -2.64 -7.04 0.43
N SER A 57 -2.81 -7.70 1.58
CA SER A 57 -4.00 -8.52 1.81
C SER A 57 -5.30 -7.71 1.76
N PHE A 58 -5.33 -6.45 2.21
CA PHE A 58 -6.53 -5.62 2.10
C PHE A 58 -6.84 -5.22 0.66
N PHE A 59 -5.84 -4.76 -0.08
CA PHE A 59 -6.02 -4.31 -1.46
C PHE A 59 -6.23 -5.47 -2.45
N SER A 60 -5.72 -6.67 -2.15
CA SER A 60 -5.73 -7.81 -3.07
C SER A 60 -6.80 -8.87 -2.76
N SER A 61 -7.61 -8.72 -1.70
CA SER A 61 -8.55 -9.77 -1.28
C SER A 61 -10.01 -9.50 -1.65
N SER A 62 -10.39 -8.26 -1.94
CA SER A 62 -11.79 -7.90 -2.15
C SER A 62 -11.97 -6.80 -3.18
N ILE A 63 -12.81 -7.05 -4.18
CA ILE A 63 -13.33 -6.00 -5.08
C ILE A 63 -14.69 -5.58 -4.54
N TYR A 64 -14.83 -4.28 -4.31
CA TYR A 64 -16.04 -3.68 -3.78
C TYR A 64 -16.89 -3.18 -4.94
N LEU A 65 -18.13 -3.66 -5.03
CA LEU A 65 -19.00 -3.51 -6.21
C LEU A 65 -19.41 -2.06 -6.54
N GLU A 66 -19.41 -1.16 -5.56
CA GLU A 66 -19.89 0.23 -5.73
C GLU A 66 -18.82 1.30 -5.45
N LEU A 67 -17.85 0.98 -4.60
CA LEU A 67 -16.72 1.86 -4.29
C LEU A 67 -15.44 1.05 -4.28
N TYR A 68 -14.53 1.30 -5.22
CA TYR A 68 -13.22 0.63 -5.30
C TYR A 68 -12.41 0.68 -4.00
N ILE A 69 -12.69 1.67 -3.14
CA ILE A 69 -12.05 1.88 -1.85
C ILE A 69 -13.13 1.96 -0.77
N ARG A 70 -12.88 1.35 0.40
CA ARG A 70 -13.77 1.40 1.58
C ARG A 70 -12.99 1.88 2.79
N GLN A 71 -13.69 2.13 3.91
CA GLN A 71 -13.08 2.50 5.19
C GLN A 71 -11.82 1.70 5.58
N LYS A 72 -11.78 0.38 5.33
CA LYS A 72 -10.62 -0.47 5.64
C LYS A 72 -9.36 -0.06 4.85
N HIS A 73 -9.54 0.29 3.57
CA HIS A 73 -8.45 0.79 2.72
C HIS A 73 -7.95 2.15 3.17
N ILE A 74 -8.86 3.08 3.50
CA ILE A 74 -8.46 4.40 4.01
C ILE A 74 -7.75 4.29 5.35
N LEU A 75 -8.20 3.40 6.24
CA LEU A 75 -7.54 3.14 7.51
C LEU A 75 -6.10 2.66 7.30
N ILE A 76 -5.90 1.64 6.46
CA ILE A 76 -4.55 1.10 6.24
C ILE A 76 -3.66 2.15 5.54
N LEU A 77 -4.19 2.92 4.58
CA LEU A 77 -3.47 4.04 3.95
C LEU A 77 -3.05 5.11 4.97
N CYS A 78 -3.92 5.46 5.92
CA CYS A 78 -3.59 6.42 6.97
C CYS A 78 -2.48 5.88 7.89
N ILE A 79 -2.52 4.58 8.24
CA ILE A 79 -1.48 3.94 9.05
C ILE A 79 -0.15 3.93 8.30
N GLY A 80 -0.13 3.58 7.01
CA GLY A 80 1.07 3.61 6.17
C GLY A 80 1.70 5.00 6.12
N SER A 81 0.88 6.02 5.83
CA SER A 81 1.32 7.41 5.80
C SER A 81 1.86 7.89 7.14
N TYR A 82 1.18 7.52 8.23
CA TYR A 82 1.63 7.82 9.58
C TYR A 82 3.03 7.23 9.83
N ILE A 83 3.21 5.92 9.59
CA ILE A 83 4.49 5.25 9.79
C ILE A 83 5.59 5.89 8.93
N THR A 84 5.35 6.09 7.64
CA THR A 84 6.31 6.71 6.71
C THR A 84 6.74 8.10 7.19
N CYS A 85 5.78 8.92 7.65
CA CYS A 85 6.07 10.25 8.14
C CYS A 85 6.92 10.24 9.41
N ILE A 86 6.62 9.34 10.36
CA ILE A 86 7.41 9.20 11.58
C ILE A 86 8.81 8.70 11.27
N VAL A 87 8.95 7.67 10.44
CA VAL A 87 10.26 7.16 10.02
C VAL A 87 11.12 8.26 9.40
N LEU A 88 10.55 9.13 8.56
CA LEU A 88 11.30 10.25 7.99
C LEU A 88 11.83 11.19 9.09
N HIS A 89 11.02 11.53 10.11
CA HIS A 89 11.50 12.37 11.22
C HIS A 89 12.57 11.68 12.06
N LEU A 90 12.48 10.36 12.27
CA LEU A 90 13.55 9.59 12.91
C LEU A 90 14.86 9.68 12.10
N VAL A 91 14.78 9.50 10.78
CA VAL A 91 15.95 9.62 9.89
C VAL A 91 16.53 11.03 9.93
N LEU A 92 15.70 12.07 9.86
CA LEU A 92 16.13 13.47 9.94
C LEU A 92 16.82 13.79 11.28
N TYR A 93 16.35 13.19 12.38
CA TYR A 93 17.03 13.29 13.67
C TYR A 93 18.39 12.58 13.65
N VAL A 94 18.45 11.33 13.19
CA VAL A 94 19.71 10.56 13.10
C VAL A 94 20.76 11.30 12.27
N VAL A 95 20.37 11.84 11.11
CA VAL A 95 21.26 12.66 10.26
C VAL A 95 21.72 13.92 10.98
N ALA A 96 20.83 14.64 11.68
CA ALA A 96 21.21 15.82 12.44
C ALA A 96 22.14 15.48 13.61
N GLU A 97 21.93 14.34 14.27
CA GLU A 97 22.74 13.88 15.37
C GLU A 97 24.16 13.50 14.88
N PHE A 98 24.29 12.75 13.78
CA PHE A 98 25.60 12.46 13.17
C PHE A 98 26.35 13.71 12.71
N GLN A 99 25.65 14.67 12.10
CA GLN A 99 26.23 15.97 11.73
C GLN A 99 26.74 16.76 12.94
N SER A 100 26.20 16.48 14.13
CA SER A 100 26.59 17.12 15.38
C SER A 100 27.61 16.31 16.20
N PHE A 101 27.99 15.10 15.78
CA PHE A 101 29.10 14.35 16.39
C PHE A 101 30.46 14.66 15.74
N ASN A 102 30.46 15.14 14.50
CA ASN A 102 31.68 15.45 13.74
C ASN A 102 32.27 16.83 14.05
N ILE A 103 32.24 17.26 15.33
CA ILE A 103 32.64 18.61 15.75
C ILE A 103 34.00 18.57 16.44
N ILE A 104 34.97 19.28 15.87
CA ILE A 104 36.28 19.53 16.50
C ILE A 104 36.08 20.56 17.64
N PRO A 105 36.64 20.33 18.85
CA PRO A 105 36.46 21.22 20.01
C PRO A 105 36.79 22.69 19.76
N THR A 106 37.69 22.99 18.82
CA THR A 106 38.12 24.34 18.46
C THR A 106 37.07 25.17 17.72
N GLU A 107 35.97 24.59 17.22
CA GLU A 107 34.90 25.31 16.50
C GLU A 107 33.55 25.34 17.27
N TYR A 108 33.58 25.27 18.59
CA TYR A 108 32.38 25.13 19.44
C TYR A 108 31.29 26.19 19.15
N MET A 109 31.67 27.48 19.08
CA MET A 109 30.75 28.60 18.82
C MET A 109 30.05 28.49 17.45
N LYS A 110 30.74 28.01 16.42
CA LYS A 110 30.19 27.85 15.05
C LYS A 110 29.23 26.65 14.97
N ASN A 111 29.44 25.65 15.83
CA ASN A 111 28.71 24.39 15.80
C ASN A 111 27.54 24.29 16.80
N GLN A 112 27.34 25.27 17.69
CA GLN A 112 26.12 25.39 18.52
C GLN A 112 24.82 25.35 17.68
N THR A 113 24.87 25.85 16.45
CA THR A 113 23.72 25.81 15.52
C THR A 113 23.35 24.38 15.12
N LYS A 114 24.33 23.50 14.91
CA LYS A 114 24.13 22.07 14.58
C LYS A 114 23.59 21.30 15.80
N LEU A 115 24.11 21.59 17.00
CA LEU A 115 23.62 21.00 18.25
C LEU A 115 22.16 21.39 18.52
N LYS A 116 21.83 22.68 18.43
CA LYS A 116 20.45 23.18 18.56
C LYS A 116 19.53 22.55 17.51
N LYS A 117 20.02 22.33 16.29
CA LYS A 117 19.25 21.64 15.23
C LYS A 117 18.95 20.18 15.60
N SER A 118 19.90 19.43 16.16
CA SER A 118 19.64 18.04 16.57
C SER A 118 18.60 17.94 17.69
N VAL A 119 18.72 18.77 18.73
CA VAL A 119 17.73 18.83 19.82
C VAL A 119 16.35 19.20 19.29
N LYS A 120 16.27 20.17 18.38
CA LYS A 120 15.00 20.53 17.73
C LYS A 120 14.40 19.37 16.95
N ARG A 121 15.22 18.60 16.21
CA ARG A 121 14.74 17.42 15.47
C ARG A 121 14.24 16.32 16.40
N TYR A 122 14.87 16.13 17.55
CA TYR A 122 14.41 15.18 18.57
C TYR A 122 13.02 15.55 19.08
N ASP A 123 12.79 16.83 19.42
CA ASP A 123 11.47 17.31 19.86
C ASP A 123 10.41 17.26 18.76
N GLU A 124 10.82 17.45 17.50
CA GLU A 124 9.95 17.35 16.33
C GLU A 124 9.39 15.93 16.13
N ILE A 125 10.09 14.87 16.56
CA ILE A 125 9.57 13.49 16.50
C ILE A 125 8.27 13.39 17.30
N PHE A 126 8.27 13.82 18.57
CA PHE A 126 7.11 13.72 19.45
C PHE A 126 5.96 14.64 19.02
N LYS A 127 6.27 15.86 18.56
CA LYS A 127 5.25 16.75 17.99
C LYS A 127 4.61 16.16 16.74
N SER A 128 5.42 15.53 15.88
CA SER A 128 4.95 14.90 14.66
C SER A 128 4.08 13.66 14.93
N LEU A 129 4.39 12.86 15.96
CA LEU A 129 3.54 11.74 16.40
C LEU A 129 2.10 12.19 16.66
N ILE A 130 1.93 13.29 17.39
CA ILE A 130 0.60 13.82 17.73
C ILE A 130 -0.06 14.43 16.49
N ILE A 131 0.67 15.25 15.74
CA ILE A 131 0.12 15.96 14.57
C ILE A 131 -0.37 14.98 13.51
N TYR A 132 0.44 13.97 13.14
CA TYR A 132 0.04 13.01 12.11
C TYR A 132 -1.07 12.08 12.58
N PHE A 133 -1.15 11.77 13.88
CA PHE A 133 -2.27 11.01 14.43
C PHE A 133 -3.58 11.79 14.30
N VAL A 134 -3.57 13.08 14.62
CA VAL A 134 -4.73 13.97 14.43
C VAL A 134 -5.12 14.05 12.96
N ILE A 135 -4.16 14.24 12.04
CA ILE A 135 -4.43 14.29 10.60
C ILE A 135 -5.05 12.97 10.11
N ALA A 136 -4.50 11.82 10.52
CA ALA A 136 -5.02 10.51 10.17
C ALA A 136 -6.47 10.31 10.64
N ILE A 137 -6.78 10.68 11.89
CA ILE A 137 -8.15 10.62 12.42
C ILE A 137 -9.10 11.52 11.61
N LEU A 138 -8.69 12.76 11.31
CA LEU A 138 -9.52 13.69 10.55
C LEU A 138 -9.84 13.16 9.13
N ILE A 139 -8.85 12.57 8.47
CA ILE A 139 -9.04 11.96 7.14
C ILE A 139 -9.94 10.73 7.24
N PHE A 140 -9.71 9.85 8.21
CA PHE A 140 -10.52 8.64 8.39
C PHE A 140 -11.98 8.96 8.73
N VAL A 141 -12.22 9.87 9.69
CA VAL A 141 -13.57 10.28 10.09
C VAL A 141 -14.28 11.03 8.97
N SER A 142 -13.59 11.90 8.24
CA SER A 142 -14.20 12.60 7.11
C SER A 142 -14.60 11.63 5.99
N TYR A 143 -13.76 10.65 5.68
CA TYR A 143 -14.10 9.60 4.73
C TYR A 143 -15.28 8.74 5.20
N PHE A 144 -15.27 8.31 6.46
CA PHE A 144 -16.36 7.53 7.06
C PHE A 144 -17.70 8.28 6.99
N LEU A 145 -17.70 9.59 7.25
CA LEU A 145 -18.87 10.46 7.09
C LEU A 145 -19.35 10.54 5.64
N ILE A 146 -18.43 10.73 4.69
CA ILE A 146 -18.75 10.78 3.26
C ILE A 146 -19.37 9.44 2.81
N GLU A 147 -18.78 8.31 3.20
CA GLU A 147 -19.27 6.97 2.89
C GLU A 147 -20.68 6.76 3.49
N ALA A 148 -20.90 7.17 4.74
CA ALA A 148 -22.20 7.07 5.40
C ALA A 148 -23.30 7.91 4.72
N ILE A 149 -22.95 9.13 4.28
CA ILE A 149 -23.86 10.01 3.53
C ILE A 149 -24.17 9.40 2.16
N TYR A 150 -23.15 8.93 1.44
CA TYR A 150 -23.27 8.34 0.11
C TYR A 150 -24.22 7.12 0.12
N PHE A 151 -24.05 6.21 1.09
CA PHE A 151 -24.90 5.03 1.23
C PHE A 151 -26.19 5.27 2.02
N LYS A 152 -26.53 6.53 2.35
CA LYS A 152 -27.73 6.91 3.10
C LYS A 152 -27.91 6.10 4.40
N ASN A 153 -26.81 5.68 5.04
CA ASN A 153 -26.87 4.85 6.23
C ASN A 153 -27.23 5.72 7.44
N ARG A 154 -28.55 5.88 7.67
CA ARG A 154 -29.11 6.78 8.68
C ARG A 154 -28.57 6.51 10.10
N ILE A 155 -28.33 5.23 10.45
CA ILE A 155 -27.80 4.85 11.77
C ILE A 155 -26.38 5.38 11.94
N VAL A 156 -25.52 5.21 10.94
CA VAL A 156 -24.14 5.68 10.98
C VAL A 156 -24.07 7.20 10.93
N ILE A 157 -24.95 7.85 10.15
CA ILE A 157 -25.07 9.32 10.14
C ILE A 157 -25.44 9.83 11.53
N ILE A 158 -26.48 9.26 12.16
CA ILE A 158 -26.92 9.64 13.52
C ILE A 158 -25.79 9.40 14.54
N ALA A 159 -25.13 8.24 14.49
CA ALA A 159 -24.01 7.93 15.39
C ALA A 159 -22.83 8.90 15.21
N SER A 160 -22.52 9.27 13.97
CA SER A 160 -21.43 10.21 13.68
C SER A 160 -21.78 11.64 14.12
N VAL A 161 -23.04 12.06 13.94
CA VAL A 161 -23.54 13.33 14.47
C VAL A 161 -23.47 13.35 16.00
N ILE A 162 -23.90 12.28 16.67
CA ILE A 162 -23.78 12.15 18.13
C ILE A 162 -22.31 12.21 18.56
N PHE A 163 -21.41 11.52 17.86
CA PHE A 163 -19.98 11.55 18.16
C PHE A 163 -19.40 12.96 18.01
N VAL A 164 -19.70 13.66 16.92
CA VAL A 164 -19.30 15.06 16.72
C VAL A 164 -19.91 15.95 17.80
N LEU A 165 -21.16 15.74 18.19
CA LEU A 165 -21.85 16.52 19.21
C LEU A 165 -21.26 16.28 20.61
N VAL A 166 -20.88 15.04 20.93
CA VAL A 166 -20.12 14.69 22.15
C VAL A 166 -18.73 15.33 22.11
N PHE A 167 -18.05 15.33 20.96
CA PHE A 167 -16.74 15.95 20.82
C PHE A 167 -16.81 17.48 20.95
N VAL A 168 -17.83 18.11 20.37
CA VAL A 168 -18.11 19.54 20.50
C VAL A 168 -18.51 19.89 21.93
N LEU A 169 -19.35 19.07 22.59
CA LEU A 169 -19.70 19.22 24.00
C LEU A 169 -18.47 19.06 24.89
N ALA A 170 -17.62 18.06 24.65
CA ALA A 170 -16.37 17.86 25.38
C ALA A 170 -15.42 19.04 25.16
N ALA A 171 -15.32 19.57 23.94
CA ALA A 171 -14.54 20.76 23.64
C ALA A 171 -15.12 22.02 24.31
N LEU A 172 -16.44 22.19 24.34
CA LEU A 172 -17.14 23.29 25.02
C LEU A 172 -17.02 23.21 26.54
N VAL A 173 -17.24 22.04 27.12
CA VAL A 173 -17.06 21.77 28.57
C VAL A 173 -15.60 21.98 28.93
N SER A 174 -14.67 21.47 28.12
CA SER A 174 -13.24 21.72 28.32
C SER A 174 -12.89 23.21 28.16
N PHE A 175 -13.51 23.95 27.23
CA PHE A 175 -13.35 25.40 27.08
C PHE A 175 -13.90 26.19 28.28
N LEU A 176 -15.07 25.82 28.79
CA LEU A 176 -15.69 26.41 29.97
C LEU A 176 -14.89 26.13 31.25
N ILE A 177 -14.35 24.91 31.40
CA ILE A 177 -13.45 24.52 32.51
C ILE A 177 -12.06 25.15 32.34
N SER A 178 -11.59 25.37 31.10
CA SER A 178 -10.26 25.90 30.75
C SER A 178 -10.08 27.39 31.00
N LYS A 179 -11.09 28.13 31.49
CA LYS A 179 -10.81 29.42 32.15
C LYS A 179 -9.85 29.27 33.35
N ARG A 180 -9.52 28.04 33.78
CA ARG A 180 -8.55 27.76 34.87
C ARG A 180 -7.27 26.96 34.52
N LYS A 181 -7.10 26.30 33.37
CA LYS A 181 -5.85 25.60 32.97
C LYS A 181 -5.89 25.21 31.47
N SER A 182 -4.74 25.33 30.79
CA SER A 182 -4.64 25.41 29.32
C SER A 182 -5.04 24.15 28.55
N LEU A 183 -5.84 24.37 27.51
CA LEU A 183 -6.22 23.45 26.45
C LEU A 183 -5.10 23.25 25.42
N ASP A 184 -3.97 22.69 25.83
CA ASP A 184 -2.79 22.53 24.95
C ASP A 184 -3.09 21.69 23.69
N TRP A 185 -4.05 20.75 23.76
CA TRP A 185 -4.45 19.91 22.62
C TRP A 185 -5.26 20.69 21.56
N ILE A 186 -6.14 21.63 21.94
CA ILE A 186 -6.90 22.46 20.98
C ILE A 186 -5.99 23.50 20.30
N ILE A 187 -4.99 24.02 21.02
CA ILE A 187 -3.97 24.91 20.45
C ILE A 187 -3.13 24.17 19.39
N THR A 188 -2.90 22.88 19.60
CA THR A 188 -2.17 22.04 18.63
C THR A 188 -2.93 21.93 17.29
N LEU A 189 -4.26 21.92 17.31
CA LEU A 189 -5.10 21.93 16.10
C LEU A 189 -4.99 23.25 15.31
N LYS A 190 -4.94 24.41 16.00
CA LYS A 190 -4.78 25.73 15.38
C LYS A 190 -3.38 25.95 14.78
N LYS A 191 -2.41 25.09 15.08
CA LYS A 191 -1.00 25.23 14.68
C LYS A 191 -0.48 24.03 13.89
N ILE A 192 -1.34 23.26 13.22
CA ILE A 192 -0.85 22.24 12.28
C ILE A 192 -0.18 22.97 11.11
N PRO A 193 1.15 22.84 10.92
CA PRO A 193 1.81 23.55 9.83
C PRO A 193 1.40 22.90 8.51
N TYR A 194 1.08 23.70 7.50
CA TYR A 194 0.69 23.23 6.16
C TYR A 194 1.68 22.21 5.57
N LYS A 195 2.96 22.31 5.95
CA LYS A 195 4.02 21.37 5.56
C LYS A 195 3.76 19.94 6.06
N HIS A 196 3.22 19.77 7.27
CA HIS A 196 2.89 18.43 7.79
C HIS A 196 1.67 17.85 7.07
N VAL A 197 0.65 18.68 6.81
CA VAL A 197 -0.53 18.24 6.04
C VAL A 197 -0.13 17.82 4.63
N GLY A 198 0.60 18.67 3.90
CA GLY A 198 1.07 18.37 2.55
C GLY A 198 1.93 17.12 2.50
N PHE A 199 2.86 16.96 3.45
CA PHE A 199 3.71 15.77 3.51
C PHE A 199 2.90 14.49 3.78
N PHE A 200 1.92 14.55 4.69
CA PHE A 200 1.04 13.41 4.96
C PHE A 200 0.20 13.04 3.74
N LEU A 201 -0.36 14.03 3.03
CA LEU A 201 -1.16 13.80 1.83
C LEU A 201 -0.32 13.21 0.67
N ILE A 202 0.92 13.68 0.49
CA ILE A 202 1.85 13.10 -0.49
C ILE A 202 2.14 11.64 -0.14
N SER A 203 2.44 11.36 1.14
CA SER A 203 2.67 9.98 1.59
C SER A 203 1.43 9.09 1.37
N LEU A 204 0.23 9.62 1.60
CA LEU A 204 -1.04 8.92 1.39
C LEU A 204 -1.28 8.62 -0.08
N PHE A 205 -0.97 9.57 -0.95
CA PHE A 205 -1.06 9.39 -2.38
C PHE A 205 -0.08 8.32 -2.89
N ILE A 206 1.16 8.31 -2.41
CA ILE A 206 2.14 7.26 -2.76
C ILE A 206 1.64 5.88 -2.33
N TRP A 207 1.18 5.73 -1.08
CA TRP A 207 0.61 4.47 -0.61
C TRP A 207 -0.63 4.06 -1.41
N PHE A 208 -1.47 5.02 -1.83
CA PHE A 208 -2.60 4.75 -2.69
C PHE A 208 -2.17 4.17 -4.04
N LEU A 209 -1.14 4.73 -4.68
CA LEU A 209 -0.62 4.20 -5.95
C LEU A 209 -0.07 2.77 -5.79
N VAL A 210 0.65 2.50 -4.70
CA VAL A 210 1.14 1.15 -4.37
C VAL A 210 -0.03 0.18 -4.12
N GLY A 211 -1.08 0.64 -3.44
CA GLY A 211 -2.28 -0.16 -3.20
C GLY A 211 -3.04 -0.48 -4.48
N ALA A 212 -3.25 0.52 -5.33
CA ALA A 212 -3.88 0.36 -6.65
C ALA A 212 -3.08 -0.62 -7.54
N ALA A 213 -1.75 -0.54 -7.51
CA ALA A 213 -0.90 -1.51 -8.20
C ALA A 213 -1.12 -2.95 -7.70
N SER A 214 -1.27 -3.14 -6.39
CA SER A 214 -1.49 -4.47 -5.80
C SER A 214 -2.88 -5.08 -6.05
N MET A 215 -3.84 -4.30 -6.57
CA MET A 215 -5.15 -4.80 -7.00
C MET A 215 -5.09 -5.57 -8.31
N PHE A 216 -4.08 -5.33 -9.15
CA PHE A 216 -3.86 -6.08 -10.38
C PHE A 216 -3.10 -7.37 -10.04
N GLN A 217 -3.85 -8.47 -9.84
CA GLN A 217 -3.26 -9.79 -9.70
C GLN A 217 -3.24 -10.51 -11.04
N GLU A 218 -2.05 -10.92 -11.47
CA GLU A 218 -1.87 -11.87 -12.57
C GLU A 218 -2.23 -13.27 -12.06
N GLY A 219 -3.17 -13.94 -12.73
CA GLY A 219 -3.44 -15.35 -12.49
C GLY A 219 -2.62 -16.25 -13.41
N PRO A 220 -2.42 -17.53 -13.04
CA PRO A 220 -1.66 -18.47 -13.85
C PRO A 220 -2.34 -18.72 -15.20
N VAL A 221 -1.52 -19.00 -16.22
CA VAL A 221 -1.99 -19.55 -17.50
C VAL A 221 -1.52 -20.99 -17.58
N ASN A 222 -2.48 -21.89 -17.76
CA ASN A 222 -2.27 -23.30 -18.01
C ASN A 222 -2.48 -23.57 -19.49
N VAL A 223 -1.53 -24.28 -20.10
CA VAL A 223 -1.66 -24.77 -21.47
C VAL A 223 -1.62 -26.27 -21.43
N GLU A 224 -2.67 -26.91 -21.93
CA GLU A 224 -2.80 -28.37 -21.94
C GLU A 224 -3.10 -28.89 -23.34
N ILE A 225 -2.56 -30.06 -23.68
CA ILE A 225 -2.93 -30.83 -24.87
C ILE A 225 -3.75 -32.04 -24.42
N GLN A 226 -5.06 -32.01 -24.70
CA GLN A 226 -6.01 -33.08 -24.37
C GLN A 226 -6.70 -33.59 -25.64
N ASN A 227 -6.59 -34.88 -25.95
CA ASN A 227 -7.36 -35.54 -27.02
C ASN A 227 -7.41 -34.73 -28.33
N ASP A 228 -6.23 -34.34 -28.84
CA ASP A 228 -6.06 -33.52 -30.05
C ASP A 228 -6.55 -32.06 -29.96
N LEU A 229 -6.81 -31.55 -28.76
CA LEU A 229 -7.12 -30.14 -28.51
C LEU A 229 -5.97 -29.45 -27.77
N ILE A 230 -5.64 -28.23 -28.18
CA ILE A 230 -4.90 -27.29 -27.33
C ILE A 230 -5.93 -26.53 -26.51
N VAL A 231 -5.81 -26.63 -25.19
CA VAL A 231 -6.61 -25.90 -24.21
C VAL A 231 -5.72 -24.83 -23.57
N ILE A 232 -6.11 -23.57 -23.68
CA ILE A 232 -5.48 -22.45 -22.98
C ILE A 232 -6.46 -21.99 -21.90
N GLU A 233 -6.13 -22.26 -20.64
CA GLU A 233 -6.88 -21.82 -19.48
C GLU A 233 -6.12 -20.69 -18.78
N SER A 234 -6.78 -19.57 -18.54
CA SER A 234 -6.22 -18.46 -17.78
C SER A 234 -7.13 -18.12 -16.61
N GLU A 235 -6.54 -17.96 -15.42
CA GLU A 235 -7.28 -17.49 -14.24
C GLU A 235 -7.16 -15.95 -14.11
N MET A 236 -8.24 -15.28 -13.71
CA MET A 236 -8.34 -13.84 -13.38
C MET A 236 -8.14 -12.84 -14.52
N THR A 237 -7.24 -13.08 -15.48
CA THR A 237 -6.97 -12.18 -16.61
C THR A 237 -6.87 -12.94 -17.92
N VAL A 238 -7.22 -12.29 -19.04
CA VAL A 238 -7.01 -12.86 -20.38
C VAL A 238 -5.61 -12.49 -20.87
N PRO A 239 -4.79 -13.44 -21.35
CA PRO A 239 -3.49 -13.11 -21.92
C PRO A 239 -3.65 -12.23 -23.17
N ARG A 240 -2.72 -11.29 -23.38
CA ARG A 240 -2.68 -10.48 -24.60
C ARG A 240 -1.91 -11.22 -25.70
N ASN A 241 -2.24 -10.92 -26.95
CA ASN A 241 -1.51 -11.36 -28.14
C ASN A 241 -1.16 -12.85 -28.14
N VAL A 242 -2.16 -13.71 -27.92
CA VAL A 242 -1.96 -15.16 -27.97
C VAL A 242 -1.83 -15.58 -29.44
N GLU A 243 -0.68 -16.12 -29.79
CA GLU A 243 -0.35 -16.62 -31.12
C GLU A 243 0.08 -18.09 -31.03
N ILE A 244 -0.66 -18.95 -31.71
CA ILE A 244 -0.38 -20.39 -31.81
C ILE A 244 0.15 -20.65 -33.22
N SER A 245 1.41 -21.05 -33.33
CA SER A 245 2.06 -21.37 -34.60
C SER A 245 2.41 -22.86 -34.68
N PHE A 246 1.96 -23.51 -35.74
CA PHE A 246 2.24 -24.91 -36.06
C PHE A 246 3.37 -24.98 -37.08
N LEU A 247 4.43 -25.71 -36.75
CA LEU A 247 5.61 -25.90 -37.58
C LEU A 247 5.85 -27.39 -37.84
N HIS A 248 6.33 -27.71 -39.04
CA HIS A 248 6.76 -29.05 -39.41
C HIS A 248 8.20 -29.04 -39.90
N ARG A 249 8.93 -30.10 -39.55
CA ARG A 249 10.28 -30.33 -40.08
C ARG A 249 10.21 -31.12 -41.37
N ASN A 250 10.46 -30.46 -42.49
CA ASN A 250 10.41 -31.10 -43.80
C ASN A 250 11.55 -32.11 -44.03
N ASN A 251 11.47 -32.84 -45.15
CA ASN A 251 12.46 -33.84 -45.57
C ASN A 251 13.89 -33.28 -45.75
N LYS A 252 14.03 -31.96 -45.94
CA LYS A 252 15.32 -31.26 -46.02
C LYS A 252 15.82 -30.78 -44.65
N LYS A 253 15.19 -31.23 -43.56
CA LYS A 253 15.46 -30.83 -42.17
C LYS A 253 15.22 -29.35 -41.87
N GLN A 254 14.51 -28.63 -42.74
CA GLN A 254 14.13 -27.23 -42.54
C GLN A 254 12.77 -27.12 -41.87
N MET A 255 12.59 -26.07 -41.07
CA MET A 255 11.32 -25.77 -40.40
C MET A 255 10.40 -25.00 -41.33
N GLU A 256 9.17 -25.47 -41.50
CA GLU A 256 8.14 -24.85 -42.32
C GLU A 256 6.92 -24.53 -41.45
N THR A 257 6.43 -23.30 -41.51
CA THR A 257 5.21 -22.90 -40.81
C THR A 257 3.99 -23.39 -41.59
N ILE A 258 3.17 -24.21 -40.94
CA ILE A 258 1.93 -24.75 -41.50
C ILE A 258 0.81 -23.72 -41.35
N LYS A 259 0.64 -23.23 -40.13
CA LYS A 259 -0.44 -22.29 -39.78
C LYS A 259 -0.06 -21.46 -38.57
N THR A 260 -0.52 -20.22 -38.56
CA THR A 260 -0.52 -19.34 -37.39
C THR A 260 -1.96 -18.94 -37.08
N ILE A 261 -2.37 -19.10 -35.84
CA ILE A 261 -3.67 -18.69 -35.29
C ILE A 261 -3.39 -17.56 -34.31
N LYS A 262 -4.08 -16.43 -34.49
CA LYS A 262 -4.09 -15.32 -33.54
C LYS A 262 -5.39 -15.38 -32.76
N VAL A 263 -5.29 -15.53 -31.46
CA VAL A 263 -6.42 -15.63 -30.53
C VAL A 263 -6.60 -14.27 -29.87
N ILE A 264 -7.81 -13.72 -29.99
CA ILE A 264 -8.20 -12.45 -29.37
C ILE A 264 -9.05 -12.71 -28.13
N LYS A 265 -9.31 -11.65 -27.35
CA LYS A 265 -10.02 -11.77 -26.06
C LYS A 265 -11.42 -12.37 -26.22
N GLU A 266 -12.06 -12.05 -27.32
CA GLU A 266 -13.42 -12.48 -27.67
C GLU A 266 -13.52 -13.97 -28.00
N ASP A 267 -12.41 -14.63 -28.31
CA ASP A 267 -12.37 -16.07 -28.61
C ASP A 267 -12.38 -16.94 -27.34
N PHE A 268 -12.15 -16.35 -26.17
CA PHE A 268 -12.14 -17.07 -24.89
C PHE A 268 -13.56 -17.22 -24.33
N ASN A 269 -13.95 -18.46 -24.06
CA ASN A 269 -15.14 -18.73 -23.28
C ASN A 269 -14.88 -18.38 -21.81
N VAL A 270 -15.78 -17.60 -21.22
CA VAL A 270 -15.66 -17.15 -19.83
C VAL A 270 -16.57 -17.99 -18.96
N SER A 271 -15.99 -18.65 -17.97
CA SER A 271 -16.74 -19.18 -16.82
C SER A 271 -16.30 -18.42 -15.58
N PHE A 272 -17.26 -18.10 -14.70
CA PHE A 272 -16.96 -17.38 -13.47
C PHE A 272 -17.69 -18.00 -12.29
N GLN A 273 -16.98 -18.05 -11.16
CA GLN A 273 -17.51 -18.33 -9.84
C GLN A 273 -17.27 -17.09 -8.99
N GLU A 274 -18.35 -16.45 -8.53
CA GLU A 274 -18.25 -15.28 -7.67
C GLU A 274 -18.63 -15.65 -6.24
N THR A 275 -17.68 -15.51 -5.31
CA THR A 275 -17.95 -15.58 -3.88
C THR A 275 -18.25 -14.18 -3.37
N ILE A 276 -19.54 -13.87 -3.20
CA ILE A 276 -19.99 -12.60 -2.65
C ILE A 276 -20.09 -12.72 -1.14
N SER A 277 -19.33 -11.89 -0.42
CA SER A 277 -19.53 -11.70 1.02
C SER A 277 -20.56 -10.63 1.29
N ASP A 278 -21.51 -10.98 2.14
CA ASP A 278 -22.53 -10.12 2.70
C ASP A 278 -22.36 -10.13 4.22
N ASP A 279 -22.19 -8.97 4.84
CA ASP A 279 -21.97 -8.84 6.29
C ASP A 279 -23.22 -9.20 7.12
N ASN A 280 -24.34 -9.60 6.49
CA ASN A 280 -25.60 -9.96 7.15
C ASN A 280 -26.18 -11.29 6.62
N PRO A 281 -25.88 -12.44 7.26
CA PRO A 281 -26.32 -13.76 6.80
C PRO A 281 -27.83 -14.03 6.98
N GLY A 282 -28.56 -13.16 7.69
CA GLY A 282 -29.93 -13.43 8.16
C GLY A 282 -31.09 -13.07 7.21
N ASN A 283 -30.85 -12.64 5.97
CA ASN A 283 -31.93 -12.27 5.04
C ASN A 283 -32.14 -13.34 3.96
N ASP A 284 -33.41 -13.70 3.74
CA ASP A 284 -33.87 -14.67 2.75
C ASP A 284 -33.43 -14.29 1.31
N PHE A 285 -33.04 -15.29 0.53
CA PHE A 285 -32.45 -15.17 -0.80
C PHE A 285 -33.35 -14.39 -1.77
N PHE A 286 -34.67 -14.59 -1.67
CA PHE A 286 -35.65 -13.91 -2.50
C PHE A 286 -35.80 -12.42 -2.18
N THR A 287 -35.62 -12.02 -0.92
CA THR A 287 -35.63 -10.61 -0.52
C THR A 287 -34.35 -9.86 -0.96
N LYS A 288 -33.28 -10.60 -1.25
CA LYS A 288 -32.01 -10.07 -1.79
C LYS A 288 -32.06 -9.83 -3.30
N LEU A 289 -32.83 -10.63 -4.04
CA LEU A 289 -33.06 -10.48 -5.50
C LEU A 289 -33.97 -9.29 -5.83
N SER A 290 -34.93 -8.97 -4.95
CA SER A 290 -35.91 -7.90 -5.18
C SER A 290 -35.39 -6.49 -4.89
N LYS A 291 -34.15 -6.34 -4.39
CA LYS A 291 -33.57 -5.04 -4.06
C LYS A 291 -32.61 -4.57 -5.16
N LEU A 292 -33.04 -3.56 -5.91
CA LEU A 292 -32.17 -2.74 -6.75
C LEU A 292 -31.16 -1.96 -5.87
N PRO A 293 -29.90 -1.80 -6.31
CA PRO A 293 -28.81 -1.23 -5.49
C PRO A 293 -29.09 0.23 -5.04
N PRO A 294 -28.50 0.68 -3.90
CA PRO A 294 -27.17 0.25 -3.44
C PRO A 294 -27.17 -0.47 -2.09
N GLU A 295 -26.83 -1.76 -2.08
CA GLU A 295 -26.51 -2.47 -0.84
C GLU A 295 -25.01 -2.35 -0.58
N SER A 296 -24.64 -1.29 0.14
CA SER A 296 -23.30 -0.89 0.65
C SER A 296 -22.35 -1.98 1.19
N ARG A 297 -22.80 -3.23 1.33
CA ARG A 297 -22.11 -4.29 2.07
C ARG A 297 -21.59 -5.43 1.22
N LYS A 298 -21.98 -5.53 -0.06
CA LYS A 298 -21.51 -6.62 -0.93
C LYS A 298 -20.06 -6.40 -1.37
N SER A 299 -19.24 -7.45 -1.29
CA SER A 299 -17.88 -7.46 -1.84
C SER A 299 -17.61 -8.80 -2.48
N ILE A 300 -16.91 -8.81 -3.61
CA ILE A 300 -16.43 -10.03 -4.26
C ILE A 300 -15.13 -10.40 -3.57
N GLN A 301 -15.06 -11.57 -2.95
CA GLN A 301 -13.83 -12.09 -2.37
C GLN A 301 -12.94 -12.67 -3.47
N ILE A 302 -11.92 -11.93 -3.92
CA ILE A 302 -11.06 -12.32 -5.05
C ILE A 302 -10.45 -13.70 -4.83
N LYS A 303 -9.97 -14.02 -3.62
CA LYS A 303 -9.35 -15.33 -3.32
C LYS A 303 -10.29 -16.52 -3.52
N ASN A 304 -11.60 -16.29 -3.34
CA ASN A 304 -12.62 -17.33 -3.39
C ASN A 304 -13.49 -17.24 -4.65
N SER A 305 -13.31 -16.18 -5.44
CA SER A 305 -13.88 -16.06 -6.78
C SER A 305 -12.88 -16.60 -7.79
N LYS A 306 -13.36 -17.18 -8.88
CA LYS A 306 -12.51 -17.65 -9.98
C LYS A 306 -13.12 -17.20 -11.28
N TYR A 307 -12.37 -16.44 -12.07
CA TYR A 307 -12.68 -16.19 -13.47
C TYR A 307 -11.77 -17.08 -14.29
N ARG A 308 -12.35 -17.97 -15.09
CA ARG A 308 -11.64 -18.93 -15.93
C ARG A 308 -11.96 -18.61 -17.38
N TYR A 309 -10.92 -18.25 -18.10
CA TYR A 309 -10.96 -17.98 -19.53
C TYR A 309 -10.39 -19.19 -20.25
N MET A 310 -11.20 -19.83 -21.09
CA MET A 310 -10.82 -21.06 -21.78
C MET A 310 -10.93 -20.87 -23.29
N TYR A 311 -9.83 -21.10 -24.01
CA TYR A 311 -9.80 -21.23 -25.45
C TYR A 311 -9.44 -22.66 -25.82
N GLN A 312 -10.10 -23.21 -26.85
CA GLN A 312 -9.86 -24.57 -27.34
C GLN A 312 -9.77 -24.57 -28.85
N THR A 313 -8.78 -25.26 -29.39
CA THR A 313 -8.64 -25.47 -30.85
C THR A 313 -8.10 -26.86 -31.16
N SER A 314 -8.56 -27.45 -32.27
CA SER A 314 -8.08 -28.75 -32.74
C SER A 314 -6.69 -28.64 -33.35
N ILE A 315 -5.82 -29.63 -33.08
CA ILE A 315 -4.48 -29.71 -33.67
C ILE A 315 -4.41 -30.65 -34.87
N THR A 316 -5.38 -31.54 -35.05
CA THR A 316 -5.31 -32.64 -36.03
C THR A 316 -5.09 -32.13 -37.45
N ASP A 317 -5.75 -31.04 -37.83
CA ASP A 317 -5.68 -30.46 -39.18
C ASP A 317 -4.33 -29.76 -39.46
N TYR A 318 -3.52 -29.53 -38.42
CA TYR A 318 -2.28 -28.75 -38.51
C TYR A 318 -1.02 -29.58 -38.29
N PHE A 319 -1.14 -30.91 -38.26
CA PHE A 319 -0.01 -31.82 -38.11
C PHE A 319 0.30 -32.53 -39.43
N LYS A 320 1.58 -32.62 -39.79
CA LYS A 320 2.07 -33.43 -40.91
C LYS A 320 2.81 -34.65 -40.38
N GLU A 321 2.88 -35.73 -41.15
CA GLU A 321 3.60 -36.94 -40.72
C GLU A 321 5.06 -36.64 -40.37
N GLY A 322 5.55 -37.14 -39.22
CA GLY A 322 6.90 -36.87 -38.72
C GLY A 322 6.96 -35.83 -37.59
N GLN A 323 8.06 -35.06 -37.53
CA GLN A 323 8.33 -34.12 -36.44
C GLN A 323 7.60 -32.79 -36.63
N ASN A 324 6.75 -32.44 -35.66
CA ASN A 324 6.00 -31.19 -35.59
C ASN A 324 6.34 -30.43 -34.31
N TYR A 325 6.05 -29.13 -34.32
CA TYR A 325 6.24 -28.24 -33.18
C TYR A 325 5.05 -27.29 -33.10
N ILE A 326 4.48 -27.18 -31.90
CA ILE A 326 3.51 -26.14 -31.58
C ILE A 326 4.26 -25.06 -30.83
N ILE A 327 4.17 -23.82 -31.30
CA ILE A 327 4.73 -22.65 -30.63
C ILE A 327 3.57 -21.79 -30.16
N LEU A 328 3.38 -21.71 -28.85
CA LEU A 328 2.48 -20.73 -28.25
C LEU A 328 3.30 -19.53 -27.79
N SER A 329 2.98 -18.36 -28.33
CA SER A 329 3.52 -17.09 -27.84
C SER A 329 2.37 -16.31 -27.25
N PHE A 330 2.54 -15.79 -26.04
CA PHE A 330 1.56 -14.90 -25.45
C PHE A 330 2.26 -13.84 -24.63
N SER A 331 1.62 -12.68 -24.55
CA SER A 331 2.11 -11.57 -23.78
C SER A 331 1.22 -11.32 -22.57
N ARG A 332 1.83 -10.94 -21.45
CA ARG A 332 1.13 -10.54 -20.25
C ARG A 332 1.51 -9.13 -19.88
N ASP A 333 0.49 -8.37 -19.49
CA ASP A 333 0.72 -7.11 -18.79
C ASP A 333 1.29 -7.46 -17.42
N SER A 334 2.56 -7.12 -17.21
CA SER A 334 3.11 -7.06 -15.86
C SER A 334 3.29 -5.61 -15.43
N PHE A 335 3.35 -5.38 -14.12
CA PHE A 335 3.61 -4.05 -13.57
C PHE A 335 4.94 -3.45 -14.06
N VAL A 336 5.89 -4.28 -14.48
CA VAL A 336 7.25 -3.88 -14.94
C VAL A 336 7.35 -3.82 -16.48
N GLY A 337 6.27 -4.15 -17.20
CA GLY A 337 6.22 -4.17 -18.66
C GLY A 337 5.58 -5.44 -19.22
N GLU A 338 5.62 -5.57 -20.55
CA GLU A 338 5.06 -6.74 -21.22
C GLU A 338 6.01 -7.93 -21.10
N THR A 339 5.57 -9.03 -20.49
CA THR A 339 6.34 -10.27 -20.45
C THR A 339 5.86 -11.18 -21.58
N ASN A 340 6.74 -11.44 -22.54
CA ASN A 340 6.49 -12.34 -23.65
C ASN A 340 6.95 -13.74 -23.28
N THR A 341 6.00 -14.65 -23.13
CA THR A 341 6.29 -16.06 -22.90
C THR A 341 6.11 -16.84 -24.18
N LYS A 342 7.07 -17.73 -24.46
CA LYS A 342 7.04 -18.63 -25.60
C LYS A 342 7.15 -20.06 -25.10
N ILE A 343 6.12 -20.85 -25.33
CA ILE A 343 6.10 -22.29 -25.08
C ILE A 343 6.32 -22.99 -26.42
N VAL A 344 7.23 -23.96 -26.44
CA VAL A 344 7.49 -24.79 -27.61
C VAL A 344 7.20 -26.23 -27.22
N ILE A 345 6.24 -26.85 -27.91
CA ILE A 345 5.80 -28.21 -27.66
C ILE A 345 6.20 -29.08 -28.85
N PRO A 346 7.26 -29.90 -28.73
CA PRO A 346 7.61 -30.88 -29.74
C PRO A 346 6.57 -32.00 -29.73
N ALA A 347 6.12 -32.40 -30.91
CA ALA A 347 5.16 -33.48 -31.07
C ALA A 347 5.46 -34.30 -32.33
N LEU A 348 5.28 -35.61 -32.22
CA LEU A 348 5.51 -36.56 -33.30
C LEU A 348 4.17 -37.10 -33.78
N LEU A 349 3.89 -37.00 -35.08
CA LEU A 349 2.78 -37.71 -35.70
C LEU A 349 3.32 -38.99 -36.32
N GLU A 350 2.92 -40.15 -35.80
CA GLU A 350 3.31 -41.46 -36.33
C GLU A 350 2.07 -42.36 -36.38
N LYS A 351 1.76 -42.93 -37.56
CA LYS A 351 0.60 -43.83 -37.77
C LYS A 351 -0.76 -43.23 -37.37
N GLY A 352 -0.92 -41.91 -37.51
CA GLY A 352 -2.16 -41.20 -37.20
C GLY A 352 -2.33 -40.82 -35.73
N GLU A 353 -1.39 -41.18 -34.85
CA GLU A 353 -1.41 -40.78 -33.43
C GLU A 353 -0.43 -39.63 -33.17
N ILE A 354 -0.89 -38.60 -32.46
CA ILE A 354 -0.06 -37.47 -32.03
C ILE A 354 0.54 -37.77 -30.66
N LYS A 355 1.88 -37.79 -30.59
CA LYS A 355 2.64 -37.96 -29.35
C LYS A 355 3.38 -36.66 -29.03
N ALA A 356 2.81 -35.84 -28.16
CA ALA A 356 3.50 -34.67 -27.60
C ALA A 356 4.45 -35.10 -26.47
N GLN A 357 5.62 -34.46 -26.39
CA GLN A 357 6.62 -34.78 -25.36
C GLN A 357 6.23 -34.28 -23.96
N GLN A 358 5.45 -33.21 -23.90
CA GLN A 358 4.92 -32.64 -22.68
C GLN A 358 3.54 -32.06 -22.99
N ASN A 359 2.54 -32.48 -22.20
CA ASN A 359 1.15 -32.15 -22.48
C ASN A 359 0.63 -31.00 -21.60
N GLU A 360 1.37 -30.61 -20.56
CA GLU A 360 0.92 -29.61 -19.60
C GLU A 360 2.04 -28.62 -19.29
N PHE A 361 1.70 -27.33 -19.35
CA PHE A 361 2.57 -26.22 -18.99
C PHE A 361 1.85 -25.30 -18.02
N HIS A 362 2.56 -24.90 -16.97
CA HIS A 362 2.09 -23.94 -15.99
C HIS A 362 3.01 -22.72 -16.02
N VAL A 363 2.49 -21.61 -16.50
CA VAL A 363 3.23 -20.35 -16.55
C VAL A 363 2.69 -19.45 -15.45
N LYS A 364 3.52 -19.22 -14.43
CA LYS A 364 3.23 -18.29 -13.32
C LYS A 364 3.14 -16.87 -13.81
#